data_AF-A0A836RVK2-F1
#
_entry.id   AF-A0A836RVK2-F1
#
_cell.length_a   1.000
_cell.length_b   1.000
_cell.length_c   1.000
_cell.angle_alpha   90.00
_cell.angle_beta   90.00
_cell.angle_gamma   90.00
#
_symmetry.space_group_name_H-M   'P 1'
#
loop_
_entity.id
_entity.type
_entity.pdbx_description
1 polymer ?
#
loop_
_entity_poly.entity_id
_entity_poly.type
_entity_poly.pdbx_seq_one_letter_code
_entity_poly.pdbx_strand_id
1 'polypeptide(L)'
;RLRPRHGYVVVKARGEKLFLYGRDVLPESIATYRPMPKGRCRRYPVLVVNERIEPLGWGRPRRGRDSIYIENILDAGWYLRSGV
;
A
#
# COMPACT_ATOMS: atom_id res chain seq x y z
N ARG A 1 -13.67 -4.10 -12.28
CA ARG A 1 -12.37 -3.42 -11.98
C ARG A 1 -12.57 -2.58 -10.72
N LEU A 2 -11.81 -2.83 -9.65
CA LEU A 2 -11.92 -2.07 -8.40
C LEU A 2 -11.66 -0.57 -8.67
N ARG A 3 -12.48 0.31 -8.09
CA ARG A 3 -12.29 1.77 -8.14
C ARG A 3 -12.50 2.36 -6.74
N PRO A 4 -11.56 2.12 -5.80
CA PRO A 4 -11.66 2.70 -4.47
C PRO A 4 -11.65 4.23 -4.57
N ARG A 5 -12.57 4.89 -3.87
CA ARG A 5 -12.62 6.37 -3.82
C ARG A 5 -11.61 6.94 -2.82
N HIS A 6 -11.35 6.21 -1.73
CA HIS A 6 -10.47 6.59 -0.64
C HIS A 6 -9.80 5.34 -0.06
N GLY A 7 -8.82 5.53 0.80
CA GLY A 7 -8.18 4.43 1.55
C GLY A 7 -7.31 3.54 0.68
N TYR A 8 -6.61 4.11 -0.30
CA TYR A 8 -5.72 3.36 -1.17
C TYR A 8 -4.43 4.12 -1.50
N VAL A 9 -3.43 3.36 -1.91
CA VAL A 9 -2.16 3.87 -2.41
C VAL A 9 -1.82 3.15 -3.71
N VAL A 10 -1.45 3.91 -4.73
CA VAL A 10 -0.91 3.41 -5.99
C VAL A 10 0.60 3.43 -5.90
N VAL A 11 1.22 2.28 -6.16
CA VAL A 11 2.67 2.11 -6.11
C VAL A 11 3.22 1.88 -7.51
N LYS A 12 4.40 2.45 -7.78
CA LYS A 12 5.16 2.23 -9.01
C LYS A 12 5.71 0.80 -9.05
N ALA A 13 6.13 0.32 -10.22
CA ALA A 13 6.69 -1.03 -10.40
C ALA A 13 7.77 -1.43 -9.37
N ARG A 14 8.69 -0.52 -8.99
CA ARG A 14 9.69 -0.79 -7.94
C ARG A 14 9.04 -1.05 -6.58
N GLY A 15 8.04 -0.25 -6.22
CA GLY A 15 7.27 -0.41 -4.98
C GLY A 15 6.43 -1.67 -4.97
N GLU A 16 5.81 -2.02 -6.11
CA GLU A 16 5.07 -3.28 -6.28
C GLU A 16 5.96 -4.49 -6.00
N LYS A 17 7.13 -4.57 -6.64
CA LYS A 17 8.08 -5.66 -6.44
C LYS A 17 8.50 -5.78 -4.98
N LEU A 18 8.88 -4.66 -4.34
CA LEU A 18 9.28 -4.66 -2.93
C LEU A 18 8.13 -5.09 -2.02
N PHE A 19 6.92 -4.57 -2.25
CA PHE A 19 5.75 -4.88 -1.45
C PHE A 19 5.37 -6.36 -1.51
N LEU A 20 5.40 -6.96 -2.69
CA LEU A 20 5.18 -8.40 -2.89
C LEU A 20 6.31 -9.30 -2.36
N TYR A 21 7.38 -8.71 -1.83
CA TYR A 21 8.41 -9.42 -1.05
C TYR A 21 8.31 -9.11 0.45
N GLY A 22 7.18 -8.57 0.92
CA GLY A 22 6.94 -8.25 2.32
C GLY A 22 7.69 -7.01 2.81
N ARG A 23 8.14 -6.13 1.90
CA ARG A 23 8.82 -4.88 2.27
C ARG A 23 7.85 -3.70 2.26
N ASP A 24 8.23 -2.68 3.01
CA ASP A 24 7.53 -1.39 3.02
C ASP A 24 7.64 -0.67 1.67
N VAL A 25 6.64 0.15 1.37
CA VAL A 25 6.66 1.03 0.21
C VAL A 25 7.30 2.35 0.59
N LEU A 26 8.47 2.62 0.00
CA LEU A 26 9.20 3.87 0.22
C LEU A 26 8.50 5.06 -0.46
N PRO A 27 8.67 6.29 0.05
CA PRO A 27 7.98 7.48 -0.45
C PRO A 27 8.11 7.69 -1.97
N GLU A 28 9.31 7.49 -2.53
CA GLU A 28 9.61 7.65 -3.95
C GLU A 28 8.88 6.65 -4.86
N SER A 29 8.44 5.52 -4.28
CA SER A 29 7.71 4.46 -4.95
C SER A 29 6.19 4.66 -4.91
N ILE A 30 5.70 5.68 -4.20
CA ILE A 30 4.28 6.04 -4.17
C ILE A 30 3.97 6.93 -5.39
N ALA A 31 3.08 6.45 -6.26
CA ALA A 31 2.58 7.24 -7.39
C ALA A 31 1.39 8.11 -6.98
N THR A 32 0.51 7.59 -6.12
CA THR A 32 -0.66 8.32 -5.64
C THR A 32 -1.05 7.81 -4.25
N TYR A 33 -1.36 8.72 -3.34
CA TYR A 33 -1.90 8.37 -2.02
C TYR A 33 -3.26 9.04 -1.81
N ARG A 34 -4.32 8.24 -1.64
CA ARG A 34 -5.66 8.70 -1.29
C ARG A 34 -6.00 8.21 0.12
N PRO A 35 -5.79 9.04 1.16
CA PRO A 35 -6.05 8.62 2.53
C PRO A 35 -7.53 8.28 2.76
N MET A 36 -7.81 7.56 3.85
CA MET A 36 -9.18 7.49 4.38
C MET A 36 -9.70 8.90 4.71
N PRO A 37 -11.02 9.14 4.57
CA PRO A 37 -11.63 10.41 4.99
C PRO A 37 -11.29 10.76 6.44
N LYS A 38 -11.25 12.06 6.75
CA LYS A 38 -10.96 12.55 8.11
C LYS A 38 -11.97 11.97 9.11
N GLY A 39 -11.51 11.65 10.32
CA GLY A 39 -12.32 11.08 11.39
C GLY A 39 -11.69 9.81 11.98
N ARG A 40 -12.53 8.95 12.60
CA ARG A 40 -12.10 7.68 13.22
C ARG A 40 -11.34 6.75 12.27
N CYS A 41 -11.60 6.86 10.96
CA CYS A 41 -11.02 5.98 9.96
C CYS A 41 -9.57 6.30 9.56
N ARG A 42 -8.97 7.40 10.03
CA ARG A 42 -7.62 7.84 9.60
C ARG A 42 -6.51 6.85 9.96
N ARG A 43 -6.74 5.97 10.94
CA ARG A 43 -5.77 4.98 11.41
C ARG A 43 -5.87 3.63 10.70
N TYR A 44 -6.86 3.45 9.83
CA TYR A 44 -7.10 2.17 9.17
C TYR A 44 -6.04 1.88 8.09
N PRO A 45 -5.73 0.60 7.84
CA PRO A 45 -4.95 0.18 6.69
C PRO A 45 -5.52 0.72 5.38
N VAL A 46 -4.64 0.94 4.42
CA VAL A 46 -4.99 1.30 3.04
C VAL A 46 -4.75 0.11 2.13
N LEU A 47 -5.58 0.02 1.09
CA LEU A 47 -5.37 -0.92 0.00
C LEU A 47 -4.15 -0.50 -0.82
N VAL A 48 -3.19 -1.39 -0.99
CA VAL A 48 -2.03 -1.19 -1.85
C VAL A 48 -2.36 -1.76 -3.21
N VAL A 49 -2.25 -0.93 -4.26
CA VAL A 49 -2.48 -1.32 -5.66
C VAL A 49 -1.31 -0.90 -6.54
N ASN A 50 -1.09 -1.63 -7.64
CA ASN A 50 -0.17 -1.18 -8.68
C ASN A 50 -0.80 -0.15 -9.63
N GLU A 51 -0.04 0.32 -10.61
CA GLU A 51 -0.47 1.32 -11.61
C GLU A 51 -1.62 0.82 -12.50
N ARG A 52 -1.88 -0.50 -12.55
CA ARG A 52 -3.02 -1.10 -13.26
C ARG A 52 -4.29 -1.19 -12.41
N ILE A 53 -4.23 -0.75 -11.15
CA ILE A 53 -5.28 -0.86 -10.11
C ILE A 53 -5.56 -2.33 -9.74
N GLU A 54 -4.52 -3.16 -9.77
CA GLU A 54 -4.59 -4.53 -9.25
C GLU A 54 -4.25 -4.52 -7.75
N PRO A 55 -5.05 -5.19 -6.90
CA PRO A 55 -4.80 -5.24 -5.46
C PRO A 55 -3.57 -6.10 -5.16
N LEU A 56 -2.63 -5.53 -4.42
CA LEU A 56 -1.40 -6.20 -3.97
C LEU A 56 -1.50 -6.65 -2.51
N GLY A 57 -2.30 -5.95 -1.69
CA GLY A 57 -2.47 -6.26 -0.28
C GLY A 57 -2.85 -5.05 0.58
N TRP A 58 -2.55 -5.12 1.86
CA TRP A 58 -2.87 -4.10 2.85
C TRP A 58 -1.60 -3.50 3.45
N GLY A 59 -1.61 -2.17 3.61
CA GLY A 59 -0.50 -1.45 4.20
C GLY A 59 -0.96 -0.38 5.19
N ARG A 60 -0.11 -0.03 6.15
CA ARG A 60 -0.38 1.05 7.12
C ARG A 60 0.39 2.31 6.70
N PRO A 61 -0.30 3.43 6.45
CA PRO A 61 0.40 4.68 6.16
C PRO A 61 1.13 5.19 7.41
N ARG A 62 2.43 5.45 7.29
CA ARG A 62 3.29 6.02 8.33
C ARG A 62 3.79 7.38 7.86
N ARG A 63 3.52 8.42 8.65
CA ARG A 63 3.94 9.79 8.35
C ARG A 63 5.24 10.14 9.06
N GLY A 64 6.23 10.56 8.30
CA GLY A 64 7.40 11.29 8.79
C GLY A 64 7.12 12.79 8.83
N ARG A 65 8.19 13.59 8.99
CA ARG A 65 8.13 15.06 9.01
C ARG A 65 7.58 15.62 7.69
N ASP A 66 8.13 15.16 6.56
CA ASP A 66 7.81 15.64 5.21
C ASP A 66 7.54 14.50 4.21
N SER A 67 7.42 13.26 4.69
CA SER A 67 7.27 12.09 3.84
C SER A 67 6.24 11.11 4.39
N ILE A 68 5.76 10.24 3.51
CA ILE A 68 4.90 9.12 3.86
C ILE A 68 5.48 7.85 3.26
N TYR A 69 5.57 6.80 4.07
CA TYR A 69 5.84 5.45 3.60
C TYR A 69 4.67 4.55 4.00
N ILE A 70 4.56 3.40 3.35
CA ILE A 70 3.50 2.42 3.64
C ILE A 70 4.16 1.19 4.26
N GLU A 71 3.93 0.98 5.55
CA GLU A 71 4.31 -0.24 6.25
C GLU A 71 3.53 -1.43 5.68
N ASN A 72 4.22 -2.51 5.34
CA ASN A 72 3.57 -3.73 4.86
C ASN A 72 2.85 -4.45 6.02
N ILE A 73 1.56 -4.76 5.84
CA ILE A 73 0.80 -5.60 6.79
C ILE A 73 0.64 -7.01 6.22
N LEU A 74 0.16 -7.09 4.98
CA LEU A 74 -0.05 -8.35 4.26
C LEU A 74 0.03 -8.06 2.76
N ASP A 75 0.75 -8.89 2.02
CA ASP A 75 0.84 -8.84 0.57
C ASP A 75 0.47 -10.18 -0.06
N ALA A 76 0.05 -10.15 -1.32
CA ALA A 76 -0.33 -11.36 -2.07
C ALA A 76 0.84 -12.33 -2.26
N GLY A 77 2.08 -11.82 -2.27
CA GLY A 77 3.27 -12.66 -2.34
C GLY A 77 3.54 -13.46 -1.07
N TRP A 78 2.88 -13.11 0.06
CA TRP A 78 3.00 -13.85 1.31
C TRP A 78 2.72 -15.34 1.12
N TYR A 79 1.70 -15.68 0.33
CA TYR A 79 1.32 -17.06 0.04
C TYR A 79 2.48 -17.90 -0.54
N LEU A 80 3.28 -17.30 -1.43
CA LEU A 80 4.43 -17.98 -2.04
C LEU A 80 5.63 -18.09 -1.07
N ARG A 81 5.67 -17.29 -0.01
CA ARG A 81 6.77 -17.27 0.98
C ARG A 81 6.44 -18.06 2.24
N SER A 82 5.17 -18.20 2.58
CA SER A 82 4.73 -18.85 3.81
C SER A 82 4.78 -20.37 3.76
N GLY A 83 4.93 -20.95 2.56
CA GLY A 83 5.07 -22.40 2.39
C GLY A 83 3.79 -23.18 2.68
N VAL A 84 2.62 -22.52 2.65
CA VAL A 84 1.28 -23.12 2.70
C VAL A 84 0.69 -23.37 1.31
#